data_AF-A0A955GJ15-F1
#
_entry.id   AF-A0A955GJ15-F1
#
_cell.length_a   1.000
_cell.length_b   1.000
_cell.length_c   1.000
_cell.angle_alpha   90.00
_cell.angle_beta   90.00
_cell.angle_gamma   90.00
#
_symmetry.space_group_name_H-M   'P 1'
#
loop_
_entity.id
_entity.type
_entity.pdbx_description
1 polymer ?
#
loop_
_entity_poly.entity_id
_entity_poly.type
_entity_poly.pdbx_seq_one_letter_code
_entity_poly.pdbx_strand_id
1 'polypeptide(L)'
;MGTKSEVGYGKPPKDRQFGQPNGNPRRKGMWDVTSTPRFKLEQMMKLGEDELRKIAESKDAPLFERKLAIAIRKGEWREIKEMIQEVYGKPKETIDHTILEPPKPLEDLRGK
;
A
#
# COMPACT_ATOMS: atom_id res chain seq x y z
N MET A 1 21.88 44.41 23.17
CA MET A 1 20.44 44.18 22.93
C MET A 1 20.22 42.69 22.66
N GLY A 2 19.83 41.92 23.67
CA GLY A 2 19.54 40.49 23.51
C GLY A 2 18.04 40.29 23.41
N THR A 3 17.52 39.96 22.23
CA THR A 3 16.13 39.55 22.07
C THR A 3 15.98 38.16 22.68
N LYS A 4 15.51 38.09 23.93
CA LYS A 4 15.08 36.84 24.57
C LYS A 4 13.99 36.22 23.69
N SER A 5 14.36 35.26 22.87
CA SER A 5 13.41 34.41 22.15
C SER A 5 12.53 33.71 23.20
N GLU A 6 11.22 33.88 23.09
CA GLU A 6 10.22 33.34 24.01
C GLU A 6 10.28 31.80 23.95
N VAL A 7 10.95 31.18 24.94
CA VAL A 7 11.09 29.72 25.05
C VAL A 7 9.99 29.20 25.98
N GLY A 8 9.20 28.23 25.51
CA GLY A 8 8.29 27.48 26.38
C GLY A 8 9.06 26.45 27.19
N TYR A 9 8.58 26.09 28.38
CA TYR A 9 9.17 25.05 29.25
C TYR A 9 9.45 23.77 28.43
N GLY A 10 10.73 23.46 28.19
CA GLY A 10 11.17 22.27 27.46
C GLY A 10 11.06 22.31 25.93
N LYS A 11 10.69 23.44 25.31
CA LYS A 11 10.58 23.56 23.83
C LYS A 11 11.69 24.44 23.25
N PRO A 12 12.22 24.12 22.05
CA PRO A 12 13.15 25.00 21.35
C PRO A 12 12.53 26.39 21.11
N PRO A 13 13.37 27.44 20.98
CA PRO A 13 12.94 28.82 20.69
C PRO A 13 11.86 28.86 19.59
N LYS A 14 10.80 29.67 19.77
CA LYS A 14 9.65 29.73 18.85
C LYS A 14 10.08 29.86 17.39
N ASP A 15 11.09 30.66 17.09
CA ASP A 15 11.67 30.89 15.76
C ASP A 15 12.37 29.67 15.15
N ARG A 16 12.81 28.72 15.99
CA ARG A 16 13.49 27.48 15.59
C ARG A 16 12.57 26.25 15.63
N GLN A 17 11.31 26.42 16.02
CA GLN A 17 10.34 25.32 16.00
C GLN A 17 10.02 24.89 14.57
N PHE A 18 9.65 23.62 14.41
CA PHE A 18 9.33 23.06 13.09
C PHE A 18 8.25 23.86 12.37
N GLY A 19 8.48 24.16 11.09
CA GLY A 19 7.56 24.91 10.23
C GLY A 19 7.63 26.43 10.36
N GLN A 20 8.59 26.96 11.11
CA GLN A 20 8.91 28.39 11.15
C GLN A 20 9.99 28.73 10.11
N PRO A 21 10.12 30.01 9.69
CA PRO A 21 11.06 30.41 8.63
C PRO A 21 12.52 30.01 8.91
N ASN A 22 12.93 30.05 10.18
CA ASN A 22 14.28 29.69 10.63
C ASN A 22 14.34 28.31 11.32
N GLY A 23 13.24 27.54 11.26
CA GLY A 23 13.13 26.19 11.81
C GLY A 23 13.18 25.14 10.71
N ASN A 24 13.30 23.86 11.10
CA ASN A 24 13.26 22.78 10.13
C ASN A 24 11.85 22.67 9.52
N PRO A 25 11.67 22.53 8.18
CA PRO A 25 10.35 22.38 7.60
C PRO A 25 9.70 21.08 8.08
N ARG A 26 8.40 21.11 8.40
CA ARG A 26 7.66 19.94 8.90
C ARG A 26 7.63 18.73 7.94
N ARG A 27 7.97 18.92 6.66
CA ARG A 27 7.84 17.90 5.61
C ARG A 27 9.08 17.70 4.74
N LYS A 28 10.24 18.26 5.12
CA LYS A 28 11.46 18.10 4.33
C LYS A 28 11.96 16.65 4.44
N GLY A 29 11.90 15.90 3.34
CA GLY A 29 12.36 14.49 3.27
C GLY A 29 11.31 13.43 3.56
N MET A 30 10.04 13.80 3.75
CA MET A 30 8.96 12.81 3.87
C MET A 30 8.64 12.21 2.51
N TRP A 31 8.52 10.89 2.43
CA TRP A 31 8.10 10.19 1.22
C TRP A 31 6.80 10.80 0.68
N ASP A 32 6.76 11.10 -0.61
CA ASP A 32 5.55 11.59 -1.24
C ASP A 32 4.51 10.46 -1.33
N VAL A 33 3.56 10.47 -0.40
CA VAL A 33 2.50 9.44 -0.31
C VAL A 33 1.70 9.37 -1.61
N THR A 34 1.57 10.49 -2.33
CA THR A 34 0.79 10.55 -3.58
C THR A 34 1.47 9.79 -4.73
N SER A 35 2.78 9.61 -4.63
CA SER A 35 3.56 8.85 -5.60
C SER A 35 3.45 7.34 -5.42
N THR A 36 2.88 6.86 -4.30
CA THR A 36 2.84 5.42 -3.98
C THR A 36 1.85 4.65 -4.87
N PRO A 37 2.14 3.40 -5.27
CA PRO A 37 1.22 2.55 -6.03
C PRO A 37 -0.13 2.37 -5.32
N ARG A 38 -0.10 2.22 -3.99
CA ARG A 38 -1.29 2.11 -3.15
C ARG A 38 -2.19 3.34 -3.26
N PHE A 39 -1.63 4.54 -3.07
CA PHE A 39 -2.42 5.77 -3.17
C PHE A 39 -3.08 5.89 -4.55
N LYS A 40 -2.32 5.62 -5.63
CA LYS A 40 -2.84 5.67 -7.01
C LYS A 40 -3.97 4.67 -7.24
N LEU A 41 -3.81 3.44 -6.77
CA LEU A 41 -4.84 2.41 -6.87
C LEU A 41 -6.12 2.83 -6.11
N GLU A 42 -5.99 3.35 -4.89
CA GLU A 42 -7.13 3.84 -4.11
C GLU A 42 -7.84 5.02 -4.77
N GLN A 43 -7.12 5.89 -5.50
CA GLN A 43 -7.76 6.94 -6.30
C GLN A 43 -8.47 6.37 -7.52
N MET A 44 -7.84 5.45 -8.25
CA MET A 44 -8.43 4.85 -9.46
C MET A 44 -9.68 4.02 -9.18
N MET A 45 -9.76 3.36 -8.03
CA MET A 45 -10.96 2.63 -7.60
C MET A 45 -12.19 3.53 -7.38
N LYS A 46 -12.00 4.85 -7.21
CA LYS A 46 -13.09 5.82 -7.00
C LYS A 46 -13.60 6.44 -8.30
N LEU A 47 -12.88 6.25 -9.40
CA LEU A 47 -13.19 6.89 -10.68
C LEU A 47 -14.36 6.21 -11.38
N GLY A 48 -15.13 7.01 -12.12
CA GLY A 48 -16.18 6.51 -13.00
C GLY A 48 -15.63 5.94 -14.32
N GLU A 49 -16.49 5.25 -15.08
CA GLU A 49 -16.10 4.60 -16.33
C GLU A 49 -15.50 5.58 -17.36
N ASP A 50 -16.08 6.77 -17.52
CA ASP A 50 -15.60 7.79 -18.45
C ASP A 50 -14.21 8.34 -18.07
N GLU A 51 -13.94 8.46 -16.78
CA GLU A 51 -12.63 8.92 -16.28
C GLU A 51 -11.56 7.86 -16.50
N LEU A 52 -11.90 6.60 -16.21
CA LEU A 52 -11.03 5.47 -16.50
C LEU A 52 -10.76 5.32 -18.00
N ARG A 53 -11.74 5.62 -18.87
CA ARG A 53 -11.54 5.63 -20.32
C ARG A 53 -10.48 6.65 -20.73
N LYS A 54 -10.58 7.88 -20.22
CA LYS A 54 -9.61 8.96 -20.50
C LYS A 54 -8.20 8.56 -20.06
N ILE A 55 -8.05 7.91 -18.91
CA ILE A 55 -6.73 7.46 -18.42
C ILE A 55 -6.18 6.35 -19.30
N ALA A 56 -6.99 5.35 -19.67
CA ALA A 56 -6.56 4.24 -20.51
C ALA A 56 -6.03 4.71 -21.89
N GLU A 57 -6.70 5.70 -22.47
CA GLU A 57 -6.41 6.25 -23.80
C GLU A 57 -5.35 7.36 -23.79
N SER A 58 -5.03 7.92 -22.63
CA SER A 58 -4.01 8.95 -22.48
C SER A 58 -2.62 8.38 -22.78
N LYS A 59 -1.87 9.05 -23.67
CA LYS A 59 -0.47 8.72 -23.96
C LYS A 59 0.49 9.24 -22.89
N ASP A 60 0.07 10.26 -22.15
CA ASP A 60 0.89 10.93 -21.14
C ASP A 60 0.72 10.29 -19.75
N ALA A 61 -0.29 9.45 -19.57
CA ALA A 61 -0.53 8.74 -18.32
C ALA A 61 0.54 7.65 -18.08
N PRO A 62 1.02 7.47 -16.84
CA PRO A 62 1.92 6.39 -16.46
C PRO A 62 1.38 5.02 -16.86
N LEU A 63 2.28 4.12 -17.29
CA LEU A 63 1.92 2.79 -17.79
C LEU A 63 1.13 1.96 -16.77
N PHE A 64 1.47 2.06 -15.49
CA PHE A 64 0.72 1.40 -14.40
C PHE A 64 -0.74 1.86 -14.35
N GLU A 65 -0.97 3.17 -14.37
CA GLU A 65 -2.31 3.77 -14.32
C GLU A 65 -3.12 3.38 -15.57
N ARG A 66 -2.49 3.39 -16.75
CA ARG A 66 -3.12 2.96 -18.00
C ARG A 66 -3.55 1.49 -17.94
N LYS A 67 -2.68 0.60 -17.47
CA LYS A 67 -2.98 -0.84 -17.33
C LYS A 67 -4.08 -1.09 -16.30
N LEU A 68 -4.02 -0.41 -15.16
CA LEU A 68 -5.04 -0.53 -14.12
C LEU A 68 -6.40 -0.03 -14.61
N ALA A 69 -6.46 1.10 -15.34
CA ALA A 69 -7.70 1.59 -15.95
C ALA A 69 -8.29 0.59 -16.94
N ILE A 70 -7.45 -0.03 -17.78
CA ILE A 70 -7.89 -1.06 -18.74
C ILE A 70 -8.45 -2.27 -18.00
N ALA A 71 -7.75 -2.78 -16.99
CA ALA A 71 -8.17 -3.95 -16.22
C ALA A 71 -9.50 -3.71 -15.50
N ILE A 72 -9.67 -2.53 -14.87
CA ILE A 72 -10.93 -2.14 -14.21
C ILE A 72 -12.06 -2.07 -15.24
N ARG A 73 -11.85 -1.41 -16.38
CA ARG A 73 -12.89 -1.27 -17.43
C ARG A 73 -13.32 -2.60 -18.03
N LYS A 74 -12.40 -3.54 -18.21
CA LYS A 74 -12.69 -4.85 -18.79
C LYS A 74 -13.22 -5.87 -17.78
N GLY A 75 -13.22 -5.54 -16.49
CA GLY A 75 -13.58 -6.49 -15.43
C GLY A 75 -12.57 -7.63 -15.31
N GLU A 76 -11.30 -7.39 -15.63
CA GLU A 76 -10.20 -8.36 -15.54
C GLU A 76 -9.83 -8.59 -14.06
N TRP A 77 -10.66 -9.37 -13.36
CA TRP A 77 -10.59 -9.51 -11.90
C TRP A 77 -9.31 -10.18 -11.41
N ARG A 78 -8.72 -11.08 -12.22
CA ARG A 78 -7.47 -11.76 -11.87
C ARG A 78 -6.32 -10.76 -11.82
N GLU A 79 -6.21 -9.93 -12.85
CA GLU A 79 -5.21 -8.89 -13.00
C GLU A 79 -5.36 -7.83 -11.91
N ILE A 80 -6.60 -7.41 -11.62
CA ILE A 80 -6.89 -6.49 -10.50
C ILE A 80 -6.44 -7.10 -9.17
N LYS A 81 -6.77 -8.37 -8.92
CA LYS A 81 -6.38 -9.08 -7.70
C LYS A 81 -4.87 -9.20 -7.57
N GLU A 82 -4.16 -9.57 -8.63
CA GLU A 82 -2.70 -9.67 -8.64
C GLU A 82 -2.05 -8.30 -8.35
N MET A 83 -2.53 -7.22 -8.98
CA MET A 83 -2.06 -5.86 -8.71
C MET A 83 -2.33 -5.44 -7.26
N ILE A 84 -3.52 -5.72 -6.71
CA ILE A 84 -3.84 -5.43 -5.31
C ILE A 84 -2.92 -6.21 -4.37
N GLN A 85 -2.66 -7.49 -4.64
CA GLN A 85 -1.76 -8.32 -3.82
C GLN A 85 -0.31 -7.84 -3.89
N GLU A 86 0.12 -7.24 -5.00
CA GLU A 86 1.44 -6.63 -5.11
C GLU A 86 1.57 -5.39 -4.22
N VAL A 87 0.53 -4.53 -4.14
CA VAL A 87 0.63 -3.30 -3.30
C VAL A 87 0.26 -3.50 -1.83
N TYR A 88 -0.64 -4.43 -1.51
CA TYR A 88 -1.08 -4.70 -0.12
C TYR A 88 -0.45 -5.95 0.51
N GLY A 89 0.21 -6.79 -0.28
CA GLY A 89 0.68 -8.10 0.13
C GLY A 89 -0.34 -9.21 -0.13
N LYS A 90 0.14 -10.46 -0.17
CA LYS A 90 -0.71 -11.63 -0.31
C LYS A 90 -1.52 -11.87 0.98
N PRO A 91 -2.77 -12.33 0.87
CA PRO A 91 -3.54 -12.77 2.03
C PRO A 91 -2.81 -13.92 2.74
N LYS A 92 -2.97 -14.02 4.06
CA LYS A 92 -2.37 -15.08 4.86
C LYS A 92 -2.95 -16.43 4.43
N GLU A 93 -2.10 -17.31 3.92
CA GLU A 93 -2.47 -18.68 3.57
C GLU A 93 -2.40 -19.56 4.84
N THR A 94 -3.47 -20.26 5.16
CA THR A 94 -3.49 -21.29 6.20
C THR A 94 -3.31 -22.64 5.53
N ILE A 95 -2.18 -23.30 5.78
CA ILE A 95 -1.94 -24.68 5.35
C ILE A 95 -2.54 -25.60 6.42
N ASP A 96 -3.43 -26.50 6.01
CA ASP A 96 -3.92 -27.55 6.88
C ASP A 96 -2.82 -28.61 7.04
N HIS A 97 -2.23 -28.67 8.24
CA HIS A 97 -1.23 -29.67 8.61
C HIS A 97 -1.90 -30.91 9.24
N THR A 98 -3.01 -31.38 8.67
CA THR A 98 -3.56 -32.68 9.05
C THR A 98 -2.55 -33.77 8.67
N ILE A 99 -1.73 -34.17 9.64
CA ILE A 99 -0.85 -35.33 9.54
C ILE A 99 -1.76 -36.56 9.53
N LEU A 100 -1.96 -37.15 8.35
CA LEU A 100 -2.59 -38.45 8.25
C LEU A 100 -1.60 -39.48 8.83
N GLU A 101 -1.92 -40.03 10.00
CA GLU A 101 -1.19 -41.18 10.51
C GLU A 101 -1.25 -42.30 9.45
N PRO A 102 -0.11 -42.93 9.11
CA PRO A 102 -0.13 -44.04 8.18
C PRO A 102 -1.04 -45.14 8.74
N PRO A 103 -1.84 -45.82 7.89
CA PRO A 103 -2.70 -46.90 8.36
C PRO A 103 -1.85 -47.95 9.07
N LYS A 104 -2.37 -48.50 10.18
CA LYS A 104 -1.68 -49.58 10.89
C LYS A 104 -1.34 -50.72 9.92
N PRO A 105 -0.11 -51.25 9.95
CA PRO A 105 0.28 -52.39 9.12
C PRO A 105 -0.71 -53.54 9.30
N LEU A 106 -1.05 -54.21 8.20
CA LEU A 106 -1.97 -55.36 8.21
C LEU A 106 -1.45 -56.55 9.05
N GLU A 107 -0.15 -56.55 9.36
CA GLU A 107 0.52 -57.54 10.21
C GLU A 107 0.00 -57.52 11.66
N ASP A 108 -0.38 -56.34 12.18
CA ASP A 108 -0.90 -56.18 13.54
C ASP A 108 -2.37 -56.66 13.68
N LEU A 109 -3.07 -56.87 12.57
CA LEU A 109 -4.45 -57.38 12.55
C LEU A 109 -4.54 -58.91 12.45
N ARG A 110 -3.40 -59.60 12.29
CA ARG A 110 -3.31 -61.06 12.15
C ARG A 110 -3.00 -61.80 13.46
N GLY A 111 -3.08 -61.13 14.61
CA GLY A 111 -2.89 -61.74 15.93
C GLY A 111 -4.19 -62.25 16.56
N LYS A 112 -4.59 -63.48 16.23
CA LYS A 112 -5.34 -64.42 17.10
C LYS A 112 -4.93 -65.84 16.77
#